data_AF-A0A221UW12-F1
#
_entry.id   AF-A0A221UW12-F1
#
_cell.length_a   1.000
_cell.length_b   1.000
_cell.length_c   1.000
_cell.angle_alpha   90.00
_cell.angle_beta   90.00
_cell.angle_gamma   90.00
#
_symmetry.space_group_name_H-M   'P 1'
#
loop_
_entity.id
_entity.type
_entity.pdbx_description
1 polymer ?
#
loop_
_entity_poly.entity_id
_entity_poly.type
_entity_poly.pdbx_seq_one_letter_code
_entity_poly.pdbx_strand_id
1 'polypeptide(L)'
;MKKMTSILFLFGVLMFSCEKESSSDEYSIEAEVLGRNTDCGIYAVKILNGLSQVQSIVGSKVGDSIYIAKNLPTELETAGLKILLDVRKPQNDELGPCTTLGPAYYWLFVKRAEKKETSIKS
;
A
#
# COMPACT_ATOMS: atom_id res chain seq x y z
N MET A 1 48.29 57.25 6.71
CA MET A 1 48.59 56.14 5.76
C MET A 1 47.44 55.15 5.86
N LYS A 2 46.55 55.19 4.86
CA LYS A 2 46.39 54.19 3.79
C LYS A 2 45.53 53.00 4.25
N LYS A 3 44.31 53.02 3.71
CA LYS A 3 43.24 52.02 3.74
C LYS A 3 43.76 50.63 3.34
N MET A 4 43.19 49.55 3.88
CA MET A 4 42.67 48.45 3.05
C MET A 4 41.96 47.37 3.87
N THR A 5 40.64 47.28 3.62
CA THR A 5 39.86 46.07 3.36
C THR A 5 39.92 44.89 4.33
N SER A 6 38.78 44.61 4.96
CA SER A 6 38.27 43.24 4.98
C SER A 6 36.74 43.26 5.09
N ILE A 7 36.07 43.27 3.94
CA ILE A 7 34.67 42.85 3.83
C ILE A 7 34.71 41.33 3.74
N LEU A 8 34.36 40.64 4.82
CA LEU A 8 34.04 39.22 4.77
C LEU A 8 32.53 39.10 4.98
N PHE A 9 31.81 39.15 3.86
CA PHE A 9 30.39 38.90 3.75
C PHE A 9 30.19 37.38 3.89
N LEU A 10 30.02 36.88 5.12
CA LEU A 10 29.69 35.47 5.35
C LEU A 10 28.17 35.28 5.24
N PHE A 11 27.65 35.40 4.03
CA PHE A 11 26.29 34.97 3.68
C PHE A 11 26.31 33.46 3.43
N GLY A 12 26.31 32.68 4.52
CA GLY A 12 26.00 31.25 4.49
C GLY A 12 24.52 31.07 4.76
N VAL A 13 23.71 31.16 3.71
CA VAL A 13 22.26 30.95 3.78
C VAL A 13 21.98 29.55 4.33
N LEU A 14 21.37 29.53 5.51
CA LEU A 14 20.60 28.43 6.06
C LEU A 14 19.55 28.03 5.02
N MET A 15 19.67 26.87 4.38
CA MET A 15 18.53 26.11 3.83
C MET A 15 18.93 24.65 3.63
N PHE A 16 19.16 23.92 4.73
CA PHE A 16 18.88 22.49 4.76
C PHE A 16 17.71 22.27 5.72
N SER A 17 16.57 22.91 5.45
CA SER A 17 15.29 22.37 5.90
C SER A 17 14.97 21.21 4.97
N CYS A 18 15.50 20.03 5.32
CA CYS A 18 15.06 18.79 4.71
C CYS A 18 13.73 18.42 5.37
N GLU A 19 12.68 19.14 4.99
CA GLU A 19 11.31 18.78 5.34
C GLU A 19 10.95 17.59 4.47
N LYS A 20 11.25 16.37 4.95
CA LYS A 20 10.59 15.17 4.44
C LYS A 20 9.17 15.18 4.99
N GLU A 21 8.34 16.05 4.44
CA GLU A 21 6.92 15.84 4.49
C GLU A 21 6.57 14.86 3.36
N SER A 22 6.62 13.57 3.67
CA SER A 22 5.87 12.58 2.91
C SER A 22 4.54 12.38 3.62
N SER A 23 3.69 13.40 3.57
CA SER A 23 2.26 13.23 3.81
C SER A 23 1.68 12.43 2.64
N SER A 24 1.36 11.16 2.89
CA SER A 24 0.34 10.44 2.13
C SER A 24 -0.20 9.30 2.98
N ASP A 25 -0.83 9.66 4.10
CA ASP A 25 -1.86 8.84 4.74
C ASP A 25 -3.15 8.86 3.88
N GLU A 26 -3.01 8.62 2.58
CA GLU A 26 -4.12 8.60 1.63
C GLU A 26 -4.20 7.20 1.04
N TYR A 27 -5.39 6.59 1.16
CA TYR A 27 -5.68 5.25 0.67
C TYR A 27 -5.42 5.17 -0.84
N SER A 28 -4.22 4.75 -1.22
CA SER A 28 -3.71 4.89 -2.60
C SER A 28 -3.91 3.63 -3.44
N ILE A 29 -4.36 2.54 -2.82
CA ILE A 29 -4.50 1.24 -3.48
C ILE A 29 -5.98 0.94 -3.64
N GLU A 30 -6.44 0.88 -4.88
CA GLU A 30 -7.79 0.43 -5.19
C GLU A 30 -7.79 -1.06 -5.46
N ALA A 31 -8.73 -1.78 -4.87
CA ALA A 31 -8.86 -3.21 -5.08
C ALA A 31 -10.32 -3.66 -5.20
N GLU A 32 -10.50 -4.86 -5.75
CA GLU A 32 -11.77 -5.58 -5.78
C GLU A 32 -11.64 -6.87 -4.98
N VAL A 33 -12.61 -7.12 -4.10
CA VAL A 33 -12.67 -8.36 -3.32
C VAL A 33 -13.16 -9.50 -4.22
N LEU A 34 -12.36 -10.56 -4.37
CA LEU A 34 -12.71 -11.70 -5.21
C LEU A 34 -13.48 -12.80 -4.45
N GLY A 35 -13.46 -12.76 -3.13
CA GLY A 35 -14.01 -13.81 -2.27
C GLY A 35 -12.90 -14.66 -1.62
N ARG A 36 -13.30 -15.73 -0.91
CA ARG A 36 -12.34 -16.63 -0.25
C ARG A 36 -11.58 -17.45 -1.28
N ASN A 37 -10.26 -17.41 -1.20
CA ASN A 37 -9.39 -18.30 -1.92
C ASN A 37 -9.57 -19.74 -1.39
N THR A 38 -9.71 -20.70 -2.30
CA THR A 38 -9.97 -22.11 -1.96
C THR A 38 -8.78 -22.84 -1.34
N ASP A 39 -7.56 -22.33 -1.54
CA ASP A 39 -6.32 -22.93 -1.04
C ASP A 39 -6.01 -22.52 0.40
N CYS A 40 -6.19 -21.23 0.71
CA CYS A 40 -5.86 -20.68 2.04
C CYS A 40 -7.10 -20.36 2.91
N GLY A 41 -8.32 -20.42 2.36
CA GLY A 41 -9.56 -20.08 3.05
C GLY A 41 -9.71 -18.60 3.42
N ILE A 42 -8.81 -17.75 2.94
CA ILE A 42 -8.71 -16.31 3.23
C ILE A 42 -9.17 -15.52 2.01
N TYR A 43 -9.76 -14.34 2.22
CA TYR A 43 -10.18 -13.47 1.13
C TYR A 43 -9.00 -13.07 0.24
N ALA A 44 -9.24 -13.12 -1.07
CA ALA A 44 -8.34 -12.60 -2.08
C ALA A 44 -8.86 -11.26 -2.60
N VAL A 45 -7.94 -10.38 -2.97
CA VAL A 45 -8.24 -9.09 -3.60
C VAL A 45 -7.46 -8.96 -4.90
N LYS A 46 -8.08 -8.34 -5.90
CA LYS A 46 -7.44 -7.94 -7.15
C LYS A 46 -7.11 -6.46 -7.09
N ILE A 47 -5.85 -6.10 -7.26
CA ILE A 47 -5.42 -4.70 -7.31
C ILE A 47 -5.85 -4.10 -8.66
N LEU A 48 -6.66 -3.04 -8.59
CA LEU A 48 -7.15 -2.28 -9.73
C LEU A 48 -6.28 -1.04 -10.00
N ASN A 49 -5.78 -0.40 -8.93
CA ASN A 49 -4.87 0.74 -8.98
C ASN A 49 -3.85 0.63 -7.82
N GLY A 50 -2.62 1.10 -8.02
CA GLY A 50 -1.54 1.00 -7.04
C GLY A 50 -0.74 -0.31 -7.09
N LEU A 51 -0.79 -1.08 -8.20
CA LEU A 51 -0.07 -2.36 -8.31
C LEU A 51 1.44 -2.21 -8.08
N SER A 52 2.08 -1.20 -8.67
CA SER A 52 3.53 -0.97 -8.50
C SER A 52 3.90 -0.68 -7.05
N GLN A 53 3.02 0.00 -6.30
CA GLN A 53 3.18 0.27 -4.87
C GLN A 53 3.02 -1.02 -4.06
N VAL A 54 2.02 -1.85 -4.37
CA VAL A 54 1.86 -3.16 -3.72
C VAL A 54 3.09 -4.03 -3.97
N GLN A 55 3.57 -4.09 -5.20
CA GLN A 55 4.76 -4.88 -5.56
C GLN A 55 6.03 -4.40 -4.84
N SER A 56 6.19 -3.11 -4.58
CA SER A 56 7.34 -2.60 -3.80
C SER A 56 7.24 -2.96 -2.31
N ILE A 57 6.03 -3.16 -1.78
CA ILE A 57 5.78 -3.54 -0.38
C ILE A 57 5.93 -5.05 -0.15
N VAL A 58 5.22 -5.86 -0.94
CA VAL A 58 5.11 -7.32 -0.70
C VAL A 58 5.97 -8.17 -1.65
N GLY A 59 6.52 -7.56 -2.70
CA GLY A 59 7.24 -8.23 -3.77
C GLY A 59 6.39 -8.52 -5.00
N SER A 60 7.07 -8.82 -6.10
CA SER A 60 6.45 -9.09 -7.40
C SER A 60 6.10 -10.57 -7.54
N LYS A 61 4.86 -10.88 -7.90
CA LYS A 61 4.56 -12.12 -8.63
C LYS A 61 3.91 -11.79 -9.96
N VAL A 62 4.37 -12.47 -10.99
CA VAL A 62 3.89 -12.35 -12.37
C VAL A 62 2.60 -13.16 -12.46
N GLY A 63 1.50 -12.54 -12.90
CA GLY A 63 0.25 -13.27 -13.12
C GLY A 63 -0.96 -12.33 -13.18
N ASP A 64 -1.56 -12.03 -12.01
CA ASP A 64 -2.96 -11.62 -12.02
C ASP A 64 -3.30 -10.37 -11.20
N SER A 65 -2.31 -9.70 -10.59
CA SER A 65 -2.54 -8.62 -9.60
C SER A 65 -3.40 -9.07 -8.41
N ILE A 66 -3.43 -10.39 -8.14
CA ILE A 66 -4.22 -11.00 -7.07
C ILE A 66 -3.33 -11.29 -5.86
N TYR A 67 -3.82 -10.92 -4.68
CA TYR A 67 -3.14 -11.09 -3.41
C TYR A 67 -4.10 -11.66 -2.36
N ILE A 68 -3.56 -12.47 -1.45
CA ILE A 68 -4.27 -12.90 -0.25
C ILE A 68 -4.30 -11.72 0.73
N ALA A 69 -5.49 -11.26 1.09
CA ALA A 69 -5.71 -10.11 1.96
C ALA A 69 -5.93 -10.58 3.40
N LYS A 70 -4.85 -10.61 4.18
CA LYS A 70 -4.94 -10.88 5.62
C LYS A 70 -5.48 -9.64 6.34
N ASN A 71 -6.30 -9.87 7.37
CA ASN A 71 -6.88 -8.82 8.22
C ASN A 71 -7.84 -7.86 7.47
N LEU A 72 -8.56 -8.37 6.46
CA LEU A 72 -9.64 -7.62 5.83
C LEU A 72 -10.80 -7.46 6.84
N PRO A 73 -11.36 -6.25 7.04
CA PRO A 73 -12.51 -6.06 7.91
C PRO A 73 -13.72 -6.88 7.44
N THR A 74 -14.48 -7.44 8.38
CA THR A 74 -15.58 -8.38 8.10
C THR A 74 -16.67 -7.74 7.23
N GLU A 75 -16.92 -6.44 7.41
CA GLU A 75 -17.87 -5.65 6.64
C GLU A 75 -17.47 -5.47 5.16
N LEU A 76 -16.21 -5.72 4.81
CA LEU A 76 -15.69 -5.67 3.46
C LEU A 76 -15.46 -7.05 2.83
N GLU A 77 -15.75 -8.14 3.56
CA GLU A 77 -15.63 -9.54 3.11
C GLU A 77 -16.77 -9.94 2.14
N THR A 78 -17.04 -9.12 1.12
CA THR A 78 -18.09 -9.37 0.12
C THR A 78 -17.48 -9.37 -1.29
N ALA A 79 -17.66 -10.46 -2.03
CA ALA A 79 -17.15 -10.56 -3.40
C ALA A 79 -17.75 -9.46 -4.32
N GLY A 80 -16.93 -8.92 -5.21
CA GLY A 80 -17.27 -7.81 -6.12
C GLY A 80 -17.23 -6.43 -5.46
N LEU A 81 -16.94 -6.33 -4.16
CA LEU A 81 -16.83 -5.04 -3.48
C LEU A 81 -15.55 -4.32 -3.90
N LYS A 82 -15.69 -3.08 -4.36
CA LYS A 82 -14.55 -2.18 -4.60
C LYS A 82 -14.18 -1.49 -3.29
N ILE A 83 -12.90 -1.54 -2.95
CA ILE A 83 -12.37 -1.04 -1.69
C ILE A 83 -11.09 -0.23 -1.92
N LEU A 84 -10.81 0.67 -0.99
CA LEU A 84 -9.55 1.37 -0.88
C LEU A 84 -8.75 0.73 0.26
N LEU A 85 -7.45 0.52 0.04
CA LEU A 85 -6.58 -0.25 0.92
C LEU A 85 -5.35 0.57 1.33
N ASP A 86 -4.98 0.42 2.60
CA ASP A 86 -3.64 0.71 3.10
C ASP A 86 -3.03 -0.62 3.60
N VAL A 87 -1.88 -1.00 3.05
CA VAL A 87 -1.32 -2.34 3.21
C VAL A 87 0.12 -2.30 3.72
N ARG A 88 0.56 -3.42 4.28
CA ARG A 88 1.96 -3.68 4.59
C ARG A 88 2.32 -5.12 4.25
N LYS A 89 3.62 -5.42 4.32
CA LYS A 89 4.11 -6.81 4.28
C LYS A 89 3.63 -7.57 5.53
N PRO A 90 3.12 -8.80 5.38
CA PRO A 90 2.78 -9.65 6.52
C PRO A 90 4.05 -10.08 7.27
N GLN A 91 3.92 -10.27 8.58
CA GLN A 91 4.92 -10.93 9.41
C GLN A 91 4.79 -12.46 9.28
N ASN A 92 5.84 -13.19 9.61
CA ASN A 92 5.90 -14.64 9.39
C ASN A 92 4.82 -15.41 10.16
N ASP A 93 4.45 -14.93 11.34
CA ASP A 93 3.41 -15.48 12.22
C ASP A 93 1.98 -15.11 11.79
N GLU A 94 1.82 -14.17 10.86
CA GLU A 94 0.52 -13.78 10.30
C GLU A 94 0.12 -14.64 9.09
N LEU A 95 1.07 -15.39 8.56
CA LEU A 95 0.86 -16.34 7.46
C LEU A 95 0.13 -17.58 7.98
N GLY A 96 -0.87 -18.03 7.23
CA GLY A 96 -1.67 -19.20 7.54
C GLY A 96 -1.32 -20.41 6.70
N PRO A 97 -1.79 -21.61 7.08
CA PRO A 97 -1.65 -22.80 6.25
C PRO A 97 -2.47 -22.65 4.96
N CYS A 98 -1.86 -22.93 3.81
CA CYS A 98 -2.55 -23.16 2.55
C CYS A 98 -2.39 -24.62 2.14
N THR A 99 -3.37 -25.18 1.44
CA THR A 99 -3.37 -26.59 1.03
C THR A 99 -2.34 -26.93 -0.07
N THR A 100 -1.64 -25.94 -0.63
CA THR A 100 -0.69 -26.07 -1.76
C THR A 100 -1.33 -26.58 -3.06
N LEU A 101 -2.66 -26.68 -3.10
CA LEU A 101 -3.44 -27.19 -4.23
C LEU A 101 -3.91 -26.08 -5.19
N GLY A 102 -3.50 -24.83 -4.93
CA GLY A 102 -3.87 -23.66 -5.72
C GLY A 102 -2.69 -22.81 -6.18
N PRO A 103 -2.95 -21.74 -6.96
CA PRO A 103 -1.94 -20.78 -7.32
C PRO A 103 -1.33 -20.15 -6.06
N ALA A 104 -0.01 -20.12 -6.00
CA ALA A 104 0.69 -19.46 -4.90
C ALA A 104 0.55 -17.94 -5.04
N TYR A 105 -0.50 -17.35 -4.45
CA TYR A 105 -0.66 -15.90 -4.37
C TYR A 105 0.22 -15.29 -3.30
N TYR A 106 0.67 -14.05 -3.52
CA TYR A 106 1.40 -13.30 -2.51
C TYR A 106 0.43 -12.80 -1.45
N TRP A 107 0.93 -12.66 -0.24
CA TRP A 107 0.14 -12.20 0.89
C TRP A 107 0.41 -10.73 1.15
N LEU A 108 -0.66 -9.99 1.46
CA LEU A 108 -0.60 -8.64 2.00
C LEU A 108 -1.34 -8.61 3.34
N PHE A 109 -0.94 -7.70 4.21
CA PHE A 109 -1.65 -7.42 5.45
C PHE A 109 -2.36 -6.07 5.32
N VAL A 110 -3.68 -6.07 5.53
CA VAL A 110 -4.52 -4.87 5.47
C VAL A 110 -4.40 -4.13 6.81
N LYS A 111 -3.86 -2.90 6.77
CA LYS A 111 -3.82 -2.00 7.94
C LYS A 111 -5.15 -1.27 8.11
N ARG A 112 -5.65 -0.71 7.01
CA ARG A 112 -6.93 -0.01 6.94
C ARG A 112 -7.59 -0.32 5.60
N ALA A 113 -8.91 -0.35 5.59
CA ALA A 113 -9.68 -0.52 4.38
C ALA A 113 -11.03 0.19 4.50
N GLU A 114 -11.52 0.71 3.39
CA GLU A 114 -12.84 1.32 3.31
C GLU A 114 -13.50 0.97 1.98
N LYS A 115 -14.84 1.01 1.96
CA LYS A 115 -15.60 0.80 0.74
C LYS A 115 -15.37 1.99 -0.20
N LYS A 116 -15.05 1.71 -1.46
CA LYS A 116 -15.02 2.76 -2.49
C LYS A 116 -16.46 3.16 -2.80
N GLU A 117 -16.83 4.39 -2.45
CA GLU A 117 -18.12 4.94 -2.85
C GLU A 117 -18.20 5.02 -4.37
N THR A 118 -19.08 4.23 -4.98
CA THR A 118 -19.49 4.47 -6.37
C THR A 118 -20.39 5.68 -6.37
N SER A 119 -19.89 6.81 -6.87
CA SER A 119 -20.73 7.98 -7.14
C SER A 119 -21.83 7.60 -8.12
N ILE A 120 -23.00 7.22 -7.61
CA ILE A 120 -24.22 7.15 -8.41
C ILE A 120 -24.64 8.60 -8.58
N LYS A 121 -24.20 9.24 -9.67
CA LYS A 121 -24.88 10.45 -10.17
C LYS A 121 -26.26 9.99 -10.64
N SER A 122 -27.27 10.20 -9.80
CA SER A 122 -28.67 10.16 -10.20
C SER A 122 -29.04 11.39 -10.99
#